data_AF-A0A7J6UT40-F1
#
_entry.id   AF-A0A7J6UT40-F1
#
_cell.length_a   1.000
_cell.length_b   1.000
_cell.length_c   1.000
_cell.angle_alpha   90.00
_cell.angle_beta   90.00
_cell.angle_gamma   90.00
#
_symmetry.space_group_name_H-M   'P 1'
#
loop_
_entity.id
_entity.type
_entity.pdbx_description
1 polymer ?
#
loop_
_entity_poly.entity_id
_entity_poly.type
_entity_poly.pdbx_seq_one_letter_code
_entity_poly.pdbx_strand_id
1 'polypeptide(L)'
;MESFTRGIIVVESQEELQKLYNFIDNPAHMIISSRGRPWVVSEKKLRCGATKGNLSMLSKIWPWNKSLENADKLRIVKRESGDYMRAKQLKTLFLKFADHLRGLHKQFALEVSDFLMLSEL
;
A
#
# COMPACT_ATOMS: atom_id res chain seq x y z
N MET A 1 15.61 4.91 9.39
CA MET A 1 14.77 3.83 8.82
C MET A 1 13.33 4.30 8.91
N GLU A 2 12.70 4.62 7.78
CA GLU A 2 11.30 5.05 7.79
C GLU A 2 10.39 3.82 7.91
N SER A 3 9.74 3.63 9.06
CA SER A 3 8.93 2.46 9.36
C SER A 3 7.47 2.68 8.97
N PHE A 4 7.14 2.47 7.70
CA PHE A 4 5.76 2.24 7.27
C PHE A 4 5.52 0.76 7.04
N THR A 5 4.42 0.24 7.59
CA THR A 5 4.01 -1.15 7.40
C THR A 5 3.37 -1.31 6.03
N ARG A 6 3.83 -2.28 5.26
CA ARG A 6 3.24 -2.66 3.98
C ARG A 6 2.51 -3.99 4.14
N GLY A 7 1.36 -4.11 3.50
CA GLY A 7 0.58 -5.34 3.46
C GLY A 7 0.04 -5.59 2.07
N ILE A 8 -0.38 -6.82 1.81
CA ILE A 8 -1.07 -7.22 0.57
C ILE A 8 -2.41 -7.81 0.99
N ILE A 9 -3.48 -7.36 0.33
CA ILE A 9 -4.80 -7.98 0.45
C ILE A 9 -5.04 -8.72 -0.86
N VAL A 10 -5.43 -9.99 -0.73
CA VAL A 10 -5.78 -10.85 -1.86
C VAL A 10 -7.28 -11.14 -1.76
N VAL A 11 -7.96 -11.09 -2.90
CA VAL A 11 -9.39 -11.36 -3.03
C VAL A 11 -9.60 -12.38 -4.15
N GLU A 12 -10.76 -13.03 -4.17
CA GLU A 12 -11.03 -14.17 -5.06
C GLU A 12 -11.41 -13.72 -6.47
N SER A 13 -12.03 -12.55 -6.60
CA SER A 13 -12.53 -12.03 -7.87
C SER A 13 -12.10 -10.60 -8.17
N GLN A 14 -12.09 -10.25 -9.46
CA GLN A 14 -11.86 -8.87 -9.92
C GLN A 14 -12.97 -7.92 -9.43
N GLU A 15 -14.20 -8.40 -9.28
CA GLU A 15 -15.31 -7.59 -8.78
C GLU A 15 -15.08 -7.18 -7.31
N GLU A 16 -14.68 -8.12 -6.46
CA GLU A 16 -14.32 -7.84 -5.06
C GLU A 16 -13.12 -6.90 -4.96
N LEU A 17 -12.14 -7.07 -5.86
CA LEU A 17 -10.97 -6.19 -5.92
C LEU A 17 -11.38 -4.74 -6.21
N GLN A 18 -12.29 -4.54 -7.16
CA GLN A 18 -12.83 -3.22 -7.47
C GLN A 18 -13.65 -2.64 -6.31
N LYS A 19 -14.52 -3.43 -5.69
CA LYS A 19 -15.29 -3.01 -4.51
C LYS A 19 -14.37 -2.57 -3.37
N LEU A 20 -13.35 -3.36 -3.07
CA LEU A 20 -12.37 -3.06 -2.02
C LEU A 20 -11.54 -1.82 -2.36
N TYR A 21 -11.07 -1.70 -3.61
CA TYR A 21 -10.33 -0.53 -4.06
C TYR A 21 -11.16 0.75 -3.93
N ASN A 22 -12.41 0.74 -4.41
CA ASN A 22 -13.34 1.88 -4.35
C ASN A 22 -13.70 2.26 -2.91
N PHE A 23 -13.66 1.30 -1.99
CA PHE A 23 -13.82 1.55 -0.57
C PHE A 23 -12.57 2.21 0.04
N ILE A 24 -11.39 1.63 -0.17
CA ILE A 24 -10.14 2.15 0.42
C ILE A 24 -9.75 3.51 -0.17
N ASP A 25 -9.91 3.70 -1.48
CA ASP A 25 -9.56 4.94 -2.19
C ASP A 25 -10.79 5.84 -2.42
N ASN A 26 -11.68 5.89 -1.44
CA ASN A 26 -12.86 6.73 -1.51
C ASN A 26 -12.56 8.18 -1.08
N PRO A 27 -12.97 9.22 -1.83
CA PRO A 27 -12.74 10.60 -1.39
C PRO A 27 -13.68 11.06 -0.28
N ALA A 28 -14.77 10.33 0.02
CA ALA A 28 -15.73 10.68 1.07
C ALA A 28 -15.28 10.25 2.47
N HIS A 29 -14.39 9.27 2.56
CA HIS A 29 -13.91 8.74 3.84
C HIS A 29 -12.46 8.25 3.75
N MET A 30 -11.83 7.99 4.90
CA MET A 30 -10.51 7.38 4.98
C MET A 30 -10.46 6.37 6.11
N ILE A 31 -9.75 5.27 5.88
CA ILE A 31 -9.37 4.33 6.92
C ILE A 31 -8.09 4.83 7.56
N ILE A 32 -8.12 5.03 8.88
CA ILE A 32 -6.96 5.47 9.65
C ILE A 32 -6.75 4.56 10.86
N SER A 33 -5.51 4.45 11.33
CA SER A 33 -5.25 3.84 12.63
C SER A 33 -5.77 4.72 13.77
N SER A 34 -5.82 4.14 14.97
CA SER A 34 -6.00 4.84 16.25
C SER A 34 -5.15 6.13 16.33
N ARG A 35 -3.90 6.04 15.86
CA ARG A 35 -2.91 7.12 15.83
C ARG A 35 -3.03 8.09 14.64
N GLY A 36 -4.04 7.92 13.79
CA GLY A 36 -4.30 8.81 12.65
C GLY A 36 -3.49 8.52 11.38
N ARG A 37 -2.81 7.38 11.31
CA ARG A 37 -2.04 7.01 10.09
C ARG A 37 -3.00 6.51 9.02
N PRO A 38 -3.03 7.12 7.81
CA PRO A 38 -3.92 6.68 6.74
C PRO A 38 -3.47 5.36 6.11
N TRP A 39 -4.43 4.55 5.70
CA TRP A 39 -4.19 3.50 4.72
C TRP A 39 -3.99 4.12 3.34
N VAL A 40 -2.95 3.68 2.63
CA VAL A 40 -2.59 4.22 1.32
C VAL A 40 -2.37 3.07 0.35
N VAL A 41 -3.10 3.09 -0.77
CA VAL A 41 -2.83 2.23 -1.92
C VAL A 41 -1.69 2.85 -2.72
N SER A 42 -0.52 2.22 -2.72
CA SER A 42 0.70 2.74 -3.36
C SER A 42 0.92 2.24 -4.79
N GLU A 43 0.28 1.12 -5.17
CA GLU A 43 0.32 0.58 -6.52
C GLU A 43 -0.88 1.10 -7.34
N LYS A 44 -0.61 1.74 -8.47
CA LYS A 44 -1.65 2.23 -9.41
C LYS A 44 -2.22 1.12 -10.30
N LYS A 45 -1.52 -0.01 -10.41
CA LYS A 45 -1.95 -1.17 -11.22
C LYS A 45 -2.36 -2.29 -10.27
N LEU A 46 -3.66 -2.53 -10.17
CA LEU A 46 -4.19 -3.71 -9.49
C LEU A 46 -3.76 -4.94 -10.30
N ARG A 47 -3.07 -5.87 -9.65
CA ARG A 47 -2.58 -7.09 -10.32
C ARG A 47 -3.74 -8.09 -10.38
N CYS A 48 -4.27 -8.32 -11.57
CA CYS A 48 -5.25 -9.37 -11.83
C CYS A 48 -4.53 -10.51 -12.57
N GLY A 49 -4.50 -11.69 -11.97
CA GLY A 49 -3.85 -12.88 -12.52
C GLY A 49 -3.26 -13.77 -11.44
N ALA A 50 -2.96 -15.02 -11.78
CA ALA A 50 -2.26 -15.94 -10.89
C ALA A 50 -0.94 -15.31 -10.43
N THR A 51 -0.79 -15.09 -9.12
CA THR A 51 0.51 -14.68 -8.58
C THR A 51 1.49 -15.80 -8.91
N LYS A 52 2.63 -15.50 -9.57
CA LYS A 52 3.73 -16.46 -9.73
C LYS A 52 4.35 -16.90 -8.38
N GLY A 53 3.92 -16.30 -7.27
CA GLY A 53 4.19 -16.78 -5.92
C GLY A 53 3.11 -17.76 -5.47
N ASN A 54 3.54 -18.84 -4.81
CA ASN A 54 2.66 -19.86 -4.25
C ASN A 54 1.71 -19.21 -3.21
N LEU A 55 0.49 -18.87 -3.64
CA LEU A 55 -0.53 -18.23 -2.81
C LEU A 55 -0.90 -19.10 -1.58
N SER A 56 -0.71 -20.44 -1.69
CA SER A 56 -0.90 -21.37 -0.57
C SER A 56 0.12 -21.20 0.56
N MET A 57 1.23 -20.49 0.32
CA MET A 57 2.20 -20.15 1.36
C MET A 57 1.73 -18.96 2.19
N LEU A 58 0.99 -18.01 1.60
CA LEU A 58 0.44 -16.85 2.32
C LEU A 58 -0.75 -17.23 3.21
N SER A 59 -1.61 -18.15 2.76
CA SER A 59 -2.73 -18.65 3.57
C SER A 59 -2.28 -19.48 4.78
N LYS A 60 -1.08 -20.07 4.73
CA LYS A 60 -0.47 -20.80 5.86
C LYS A 60 0.22 -19.89 6.89
N ILE A 61 0.50 -18.63 6.55
CA ILE A 61 1.26 -17.70 7.42
C ILE A 61 0.35 -16.97 8.42
N TRP A 62 -0.97 -16.95 8.23
CA TRP A 62 -1.86 -16.24 9.15
C TRP A 62 -2.93 -17.14 9.75
N PRO A 63 -2.68 -17.76 10.91
CA PRO A 63 -3.76 -18.26 11.75
C PRO A 63 -4.55 -17.03 12.20
N TRP A 64 -5.83 -16.94 11.84
CA TRP A 64 -6.76 -15.92 12.33
C TRP A 64 -6.95 -15.94 13.88
N ASN A 65 -6.26 -16.85 14.57
CA ASN A 65 -6.27 -17.01 16.02
C ASN A 65 -5.03 -16.37 16.65
N LYS A 66 -5.09 -15.07 16.90
CA LYS A 66 -4.41 -14.44 18.04
C LYS A 66 -5.22 -13.21 18.43
N SER A 67 -5.51 -13.12 19.72
CA SER A 67 -6.44 -12.17 20.32
C SER A 67 -6.31 -10.76 19.73
N LEU A 68 -7.40 -10.30 19.11
CA LEU A 68 -7.62 -8.93 18.66
C LEU A 68 -7.88 -8.00 19.88
N GLU A 69 -7.17 -8.21 20.99
CA GLU A 69 -7.38 -7.40 22.19
C GLU A 69 -6.52 -6.13 22.18
N ASN A 70 -5.44 -6.11 21.38
CA ASN A 70 -4.51 -4.98 21.25
C ASN A 70 -4.27 -4.54 19.80
N ALA A 71 -5.07 -5.01 18.83
CA ALA A 71 -4.96 -4.53 17.47
C ALA A 71 -5.36 -3.05 17.43
N ASP A 72 -4.43 -2.19 17.02
CA ASP A 72 -4.67 -0.77 16.80
C ASP A 72 -6.02 -0.57 16.10
N LYS A 73 -7.00 -0.06 16.84
CA LYS A 73 -8.39 0.04 16.38
C LYS A 73 -8.43 0.92 15.13
N LEU A 74 -8.55 0.30 13.97
CA LEU A 74 -8.80 1.01 12.72
C LEU A 74 -10.15 1.71 12.82
N ARG A 75 -10.23 2.93 12.28
CA ARG A 75 -11.45 3.70 12.24
C ARG A 75 -11.62 4.36 10.89
N ILE A 76 -12.88 4.55 10.52
CA ILE A 76 -13.26 5.26 9.30
C ILE A 76 -13.57 6.70 9.70
N VAL A 77 -12.88 7.64 9.08
CA VAL A 77 -13.14 9.08 9.25
C VAL A 77 -13.78 9.67 8.01
N LYS A 78 -14.79 10.51 8.21
CA LYS A 78 -15.49 11.22 7.14
C LYS A 78 -14.74 12.48 6.74
N ARG A 79 -14.91 12.92 5.49
CA ARG A 79 -14.25 14.09 4.89
C ARG A 79 -14.24 15.35 5.77
N GLU A 80 -15.31 15.59 6.51
CA GLU A 80 -15.53 16.81 7.29
C GLU A 80 -14.75 16.85 8.60
N SER A 81 -14.15 15.73 9.04
CA SER A 81 -13.45 15.70 10.32
C SER A 81 -12.03 16.27 10.22
N GLY A 82 -11.57 16.89 11.31
CA GLY A 82 -10.16 17.32 11.42
C GLY A 82 -9.18 16.16 11.29
N ASP A 83 -9.57 14.98 11.76
CA ASP A 83 -8.81 13.73 11.59
C ASP A 83 -8.63 13.36 10.12
N TYR A 84 -9.69 13.49 9.30
CA TYR A 84 -9.60 13.26 7.87
C TYR A 84 -8.64 14.25 7.20
N MET A 85 -8.73 15.54 7.54
CA MET A 85 -7.86 16.56 6.95
C MET A 85 -6.38 16.30 7.25
N ARG A 86 -6.06 15.92 8.50
CA ARG A 86 -4.71 15.53 8.90
C ARG A 86 -4.25 14.26 8.17
N ALA A 87 -5.11 13.23 8.12
CA ALA A 87 -4.81 11.98 7.43
C ALA A 87 -4.59 12.20 5.91
N LYS A 88 -5.35 13.11 5.30
CA LYS A 88 -5.19 13.51 3.90
C LYS A 88 -3.82 14.14 3.65
N GLN A 89 -3.38 15.06 4.52
CA GLN A 89 -2.04 15.66 4.43
C GLN A 89 -0.95 14.58 4.52
N LEU A 90 -1.07 13.64 5.45
CA LEU A 90 -0.14 12.52 5.60
C LEU A 90 -0.13 11.61 4.35
N LYS A 91 -1.30 11.26 3.80
CA LYS A 91 -1.40 10.48 2.55
C LYS A 91 -0.72 11.19 1.40
N THR A 92 -0.97 12.49 1.23
CA THR A 92 -0.35 13.30 0.17
C THR A 92 1.17 13.37 0.33
N LEU A 93 1.66 13.59 1.54
CA LEU A 93 3.11 13.62 1.82
C LEU A 93 3.75 12.27 1.49
N PHE A 94 3.14 11.18 1.96
CA PHE A 94 3.62 9.83 1.71
C PHE A 94 3.67 9.50 0.22
N LEU A 95 2.62 9.85 -0.54
CA LEU A 95 2.58 9.59 -1.98
C LEU A 95 3.65 10.38 -2.75
N LYS A 96 3.88 11.65 -2.38
CA LYS A 96 4.97 12.46 -2.95
C LYS A 96 6.34 11.82 -2.69
N PHE A 97 6.57 11.39 -1.46
CA PHE A 97 7.79 10.70 -1.09
C PHE A 97 7.97 9.37 -1.86
N ALA A 98 6.93 8.54 -1.92
CA ALA A 98 6.95 7.28 -2.65
C ALA A 98 7.20 7.48 -4.15
N ASP A 99 6.63 8.51 -4.77
CA ASP A 99 6.89 8.83 -6.17
C ASP A 99 8.30 9.35 -6.40
N HIS A 100 8.87 10.12 -5.46
CA HIS A 100 10.27 10.53 -5.50
C HIS A 100 11.22 9.31 -5.44
N LEU A 101 11.02 8.41 -4.48
CA LEU A 101 11.79 7.16 -4.39
C LEU A 101 11.69 6.32 -5.67
N ARG A 102 10.50 6.28 -6.28
CA ARG A 102 10.29 5.58 -7.55
C ARG A 102 11.10 6.21 -8.69
N GLY A 103 11.22 7.53 -8.71
CA GLY A 103 12.06 8.26 -9.65
C GLY A 103 13.54 7.90 -9.48
N LEU A 104 14.04 7.95 -8.25
CA LEU A 104 15.42 7.59 -7.92
C LEU A 104 15.73 6.14 -8.32
N HIS A 105 14.87 5.18 -7.98
CA HIS A 105 15.07 3.79 -8.39
C HIS A 105 15.14 3.60 -9.91
N LYS A 106 14.36 4.36 -10.68
CA LYS A 106 14.43 4.31 -12.14
C LYS A 106 15.75 4.87 -12.65
N GLN A 107 16.21 5.99 -12.09
CA GLN A 107 17.49 6.60 -12.47
C GLN A 107 18.65 5.63 -12.20
N PHE A 108 18.71 5.06 -10.99
CA PHE A 108 19.74 4.06 -10.66
C PHE A 108 19.68 2.83 -11.58
N ALA A 109 18.48 2.36 -11.94
CA ALA A 109 18.34 1.23 -12.86
C ALA A 109 18.90 1.54 -14.26
N LEU A 110 18.76 2.78 -14.74
CA LEU A 110 19.36 3.22 -16.01
C LEU A 110 20.88 3.31 -15.91
N GLU A 111 21.39 3.98 -14.88
CA GLU A 111 22.84 4.15 -14.68
C GLU A 111 23.57 2.79 -14.52
N VAL A 112 22.97 1.84 -13.80
CA VAL A 112 23.51 0.47 -13.69
C VAL A 112 23.46 -0.26 -15.03
N SER A 113 22.38 -0.10 -15.80
CA SER A 113 22.27 -0.70 -17.13
C SER A 113 23.35 -0.14 -18.06
N ASP A 114 23.56 1.17 -18.07
CA ASP A 114 24.58 1.81 -18.92
C ASP A 114 25.99 1.34 -18.55
N PHE A 115 26.29 1.22 -17.25
CA PHE A 115 27.57 0.68 -16.78
C PHE A 115 27.80 -0.77 -17.22
N LEU A 116 26.78 -1.62 -17.10
CA LEU A 116 26.88 -3.02 -17.54
C LEU A 116 27.12 -3.12 -19.05
N MET A 117 26.41 -2.34 -19.85
CA MET A 117 26.61 -2.30 -21.31
C MET A 117 28.00 -1.79 -21.71
N LEU A 118 28.59 -0.86 -20.95
CA LEU A 118 29.95 -0.37 -21.17
C LEU A 118 31.04 -1.35 -20.72
N SER A 119 30.75 -2.23 -19.75
CA SER A 119 31.69 -3.25 -19.26
C SER A 119 31.80 -4.49 -20.15
N GLU A 120 30.93 -4.61 -21.16
CA GLU A 120 30.91 -5.69 -22.16
C GLU A 120 31.64 -5.32 -23.48
N LEU A 121 32.25 -4.12 -23.56
CA LEU A 121 33.10 -3.62 -24.65
C LEU A 121 34.59 -3.65 -24.27
#